data_AF-A0A016SV95-F1
#
_entry.id   AF-A0A016SV95-F1
#
_cell.length_a   1.000
_cell.length_b   1.000
_cell.length_c   1.000
_cell.angle_alpha   90.00
_cell.angle_beta   90.00
_cell.angle_gamma   90.00
#
_symmetry.space_group_name_H-M   'P 1'
#
loop_
_entity.id
_entity.type
_entity.pdbx_description
1 polymer ?
#
loop_
_entity_poly.entity_id
_entity_poly.type
_entity_poly.pdbx_seq_one_letter_code
_entity_poly.pdbx_strand_id
1 'polypeptide(L)'
;MSLQNFSSLAYLRITRPPWLVTVKWIVISLAIVQLIKELFQFITRRLRYITFDNGIECFVYSSAIVIVVDLSPCSHHTGLRMNWQWSLAAICAFSSWMNLLLLIRKLPKFGIYVVMFFDVLKTFSRFFLIFVLFIVAFSIAFYAVLQNRVDLVLQVEASMPPYIRKLTHRSQYVTLPNEKSFWKRLCNRFGFDSSSEEEVDSENKGEQEFISEFREELRSQNAQLQMLQSNVDNMYERQVRTEAMIRAVLKKLEIDFEEIDAGGK
;
A
#
# COMPACT_ATOMS: atom_id res chain seq x y z
N MET A 1 -11.82 -6.27 41.04
CA MET A 1 -13.21 -6.30 40.49
C MET A 1 -13.29 -5.59 39.13
N SER A 2 -12.32 -5.82 38.23
CA SER A 2 -12.21 -5.09 36.95
C SER A 2 -11.96 -5.99 35.73
N LEU A 3 -11.68 -7.29 35.93
CA LEU A 3 -11.39 -8.23 34.83
C LEU A 3 -12.64 -8.93 34.26
N GLN A 4 -13.79 -8.83 34.93
CA GLN A 4 -15.05 -9.48 34.50
C GLN A 4 -15.84 -8.64 33.48
N ASN A 5 -15.51 -7.34 33.35
CA ASN A 5 -16.15 -6.44 32.39
C ASN A 5 -15.51 -6.50 30.99
N PHE A 6 -14.33 -7.12 30.84
CA PHE A 6 -13.66 -7.22 29.54
C PHE A 6 -14.13 -8.42 28.73
N SER A 7 -14.51 -9.51 29.40
CA SER A 7 -15.07 -10.71 28.76
C SER A 7 -16.54 -10.54 28.30
N SER A 8 -17.28 -9.58 28.86
CA SER A 8 -18.65 -9.28 28.39
C SER A 8 -18.68 -8.47 27.08
N LEU A 9 -17.60 -7.76 26.75
CA LEU A 9 -17.47 -7.03 25.48
C LEU A 9 -17.19 -7.95 24.27
N ALA A 10 -16.84 -9.22 24.52
CA ALA A 10 -16.59 -10.22 23.47
C ALA A 10 -17.87 -10.82 22.86
N TYR A 11 -19.05 -10.51 23.42
CA TYR A 11 -20.35 -10.97 22.92
C TYR A 11 -21.23 -9.79 22.45
N LEU A 12 -20.67 -8.85 21.70
CA LEU A 12 -21.50 -7.99 20.86
C LEU A 12 -22.05 -8.86 19.73
N ARG A 13 -23.21 -9.47 19.98
CA ARG A 13 -24.02 -10.13 18.96
C ARG A 13 -24.47 -9.04 17.99
N ILE A 14 -23.67 -8.75 16.98
CA ILE A 14 -24.01 -7.84 15.88
C ILE A 14 -25.14 -8.53 15.11
N THR A 15 -26.38 -8.26 15.53
CA THR A 15 -27.57 -8.69 14.83
C THR A 15 -27.95 -7.61 13.83
N ARG A 16 -28.29 -8.03 12.61
CA ARG A 16 -28.83 -7.10 11.62
C ARG A 16 -30.16 -6.55 12.11
N PRO A 17 -30.32 -5.22 12.23
CA PRO A 17 -31.61 -4.65 12.59
C PRO A 17 -32.63 -4.90 11.47
N PRO A 18 -33.91 -5.12 11.81
CA PRO A 18 -34.93 -5.56 10.85
C PRO A 18 -35.15 -4.57 9.70
N TRP A 19 -35.01 -3.27 9.95
CA TRP A 19 -35.15 -2.24 8.92
C TRP A 19 -34.11 -2.36 7.80
N LEU A 20 -32.87 -2.78 8.12
CA LEU A 20 -31.83 -3.00 7.10
C LEU A 20 -32.18 -4.18 6.20
N VAL A 21 -32.80 -5.22 6.75
CA VAL A 21 -33.26 -6.38 5.97
C VAL A 21 -34.38 -5.94 5.01
N THR A 22 -35.33 -5.14 5.47
CA THR A 22 -36.39 -4.58 4.63
C THR A 22 -35.82 -3.73 3.49
N VAL A 23 -34.89 -2.82 3.79
CA VAL A 23 -34.21 -1.99 2.77
C VAL A 23 -33.45 -2.85 1.77
N LYS A 24 -32.73 -3.89 2.23
CA LYS A 24 -32.00 -4.84 1.37
C LYS A 24 -32.91 -5.42 0.28
N TRP A 25 -34.07 -5.95 0.68
CA TRP A 25 -35.01 -6.58 -0.24
C TRP A 25 -35.67 -5.57 -1.18
N ILE A 26 -35.95 -4.35 -0.72
CA ILE A 26 -36.46 -3.27 -1.59
C ILE A 26 -35.43 -2.89 -2.65
N VAL A 27 -34.15 -2.76 -2.29
CA VAL A 27 -33.09 -2.41 -3.24
C VAL A 27 -32.91 -3.52 -4.28
N ILE A 28 -32.90 -4.78 -3.84
CA ILE A 28 -32.79 -5.93 -4.74
C ILE A 28 -33.99 -5.98 -5.70
N SER A 29 -35.23 -5.83 -5.20
CA SER A 29 -36.42 -5.88 -6.06
C SER A 29 -36.41 -4.76 -7.10
N LEU A 30 -36.07 -3.54 -6.68
CA LEU A 30 -35.95 -2.40 -7.59
C LEU A 30 -34.88 -2.63 -8.65
N ALA A 31 -33.70 -3.11 -8.27
CA ALA A 31 -32.61 -3.39 -9.20
C ALA A 31 -33.00 -4.48 -10.21
N ILE A 32 -33.70 -5.54 -9.78
CA ILE A 32 -34.20 -6.59 -10.68
C ILE A 32 -35.23 -6.03 -11.67
N VAL A 33 -36.19 -5.23 -11.20
CA VAL A 33 -37.20 -4.61 -12.09
C VAL A 33 -36.53 -3.73 -13.15
N GLN A 34 -35.54 -2.93 -12.75
CA GLN A 34 -34.78 -2.11 -13.71
C GLN A 34 -33.98 -2.97 -14.69
N LEU A 35 -33.35 -4.05 -14.22
CA LEU A 35 -32.59 -4.96 -15.07
C LEU A 35 -33.50 -5.69 -16.08
N ILE A 36 -34.73 -6.07 -15.69
CA ILE A 36 -35.74 -6.64 -16.59
C ILE A 36 -36.13 -5.61 -17.67
N LYS A 37 -36.34 -4.34 -17.29
CA LYS A 37 -36.62 -3.27 -18.25
C LYS A 37 -35.46 -3.08 -19.24
N GLU A 38 -34.22 -3.08 -18.77
CA GLU A 38 -33.03 -2.99 -19.61
C GLU A 38 -32.89 -4.21 -20.53
N LEU A 39 -33.18 -5.41 -20.04
CA LEU A 39 -33.19 -6.64 -20.81
C LEU A 39 -34.26 -6.63 -21.91
N PHE A 40 -35.44 -6.09 -21.63
CA PHE A 40 -36.49 -5.91 -22.65
C PHE A 40 -36.05 -4.95 -23.76
N GLN A 41 -35.39 -3.85 -23.40
CA GLN A 41 -34.83 -2.91 -24.38
C GLN A 41 -33.71 -3.56 -25.20
N PHE A 42 -32.87 -4.38 -24.56
CA PHE A 42 -31.81 -5.17 -25.20
C PHE A 42 -32.37 -6.17 -26.20
N ILE A 43 -33.40 -6.96 -25.83
CA ILE A 43 -34.05 -7.93 -26.72
C ILE A 43 -34.69 -7.23 -27.93
N THR A 44 -35.38 -6.11 -27.71
CA THR A 44 -36.06 -5.38 -28.78
C THR A 44 -35.09 -4.73 -29.77
N ARG A 45 -34.00 -4.11 -29.30
CA ARG A 45 -33.05 -3.34 -30.13
C ARG A 45 -31.76 -4.12 -30.51
N ARG A 46 -31.57 -5.31 -29.94
CA ARG A 46 -30.48 -6.27 -30.18
C ARG A 46 -29.09 -5.62 -30.28
N LEU A 47 -28.38 -5.78 -31.40
CA LEU A 47 -27.00 -5.31 -31.57
C LEU A 47 -26.85 -3.78 -31.59
N ARG A 48 -27.92 -3.05 -31.91
CA ARG A 48 -27.92 -1.58 -31.86
C ARG A 48 -27.95 -1.04 -30.43
N TYR A 49 -28.17 -1.91 -29.44
CA TYR A 49 -28.24 -1.55 -28.02
C TYR A 49 -26.89 -1.50 -27.32
N ILE A 50 -25.83 -2.10 -27.89
CA ILE A 50 -24.49 -2.12 -27.29
C ILE A 50 -23.85 -0.74 -27.47
N THR A 51 -24.28 0.23 -26.68
CA THR A 51 -23.71 1.58 -26.56
C THR A 51 -23.15 1.75 -25.16
N PHE A 52 -22.11 2.57 -24.99
CA PHE A 52 -21.47 2.85 -23.70
C PHE A 52 -22.48 3.29 -22.62
N ASP A 53 -23.49 4.07 -22.98
CA ASP A 53 -24.55 4.51 -22.07
C ASP A 53 -25.29 3.33 -21.43
N ASN A 54 -25.81 2.43 -22.26
CA ASN A 54 -26.60 1.29 -21.82
C ASN A 54 -25.73 0.25 -21.08
N GLY A 55 -24.45 0.15 -21.45
CA GLY A 55 -23.48 -0.69 -20.76
C GLY A 55 -23.25 -0.25 -19.32
N ILE A 56 -23.11 1.06 -19.08
CA ILE A 56 -22.95 1.62 -17.73
C ILE A 56 -24.24 1.42 -16.91
N GLU A 57 -25.41 1.64 -17.50
CA GLU A 57 -26.71 1.39 -16.84
C GLU A 57 -26.82 -0.08 -16.38
N CYS A 58 -26.54 -1.04 -17.28
CA CYS A 58 -26.55 -2.47 -16.96
C CYS A 58 -25.51 -2.84 -15.89
N PHE A 59 -24.30 -2.29 -15.99
CA PHE A 59 -23.24 -2.50 -15.00
C PHE A 59 -23.66 -2.00 -13.60
N VAL A 60 -24.27 -0.82 -13.50
CA VAL A 60 -24.72 -0.26 -12.21
C VAL A 60 -25.80 -1.13 -11.57
N TYR A 61 -26.81 -1.59 -12.33
CA TYR A 61 -27.86 -2.44 -11.76
C TYR A 61 -27.37 -3.83 -11.35
N SER A 62 -26.51 -4.44 -12.17
CA SER A 62 -25.92 -5.75 -11.85
C SER A 62 -24.97 -5.68 -10.65
N SER A 63 -24.06 -4.71 -10.62
CA SER A 63 -23.14 -4.51 -9.49
C SER A 63 -23.88 -4.17 -8.19
N ALA A 64 -24.95 -3.36 -8.24
CA ALA A 64 -25.79 -3.07 -7.08
C ALA A 64 -26.40 -4.34 -6.46
N ILE A 65 -26.83 -5.32 -7.28
CA ILE A 65 -27.31 -6.62 -6.79
C ILE A 65 -26.16 -7.38 -6.11
N VAL A 66 -25.00 -7.48 -6.77
CA VAL A 66 -23.84 -8.24 -6.26
C VAL A 66 -23.34 -7.69 -4.92
N ILE A 67 -23.33 -6.36 -4.73
CA ILE A 67 -22.93 -5.72 -3.47
C ILE A 67 -23.91 -6.03 -2.33
N VAL A 68 -25.20 -6.09 -2.65
CA VAL A 68 -26.29 -6.21 -1.66
C VAL A 68 -26.62 -7.68 -1.34
N VAL A 69 -26.32 -8.62 -2.22
CA VAL A 69 -26.48 -10.06 -1.98
C VAL A 69 -25.45 -10.58 -0.98
N ASP A 70 -25.91 -11.40 -0.03
CA ASP A 70 -25.05 -12.06 0.94
C ASP A 70 -24.37 -13.27 0.28
N LEU A 71 -23.10 -13.13 -0.07
CA LEU A 71 -22.32 -14.17 -0.76
C LEU A 71 -21.61 -15.14 0.21
N SER A 72 -21.55 -14.81 1.50
CA SER A 72 -20.90 -15.62 2.55
C SER A 72 -21.89 -15.97 3.67
N PRO A 73 -21.79 -17.17 4.29
CA PRO A 73 -22.63 -17.57 5.43
C PRO A 73 -22.49 -16.62 6.63
N CYS A 74 -21.31 -16.03 6.83
CA CYS A 74 -21.09 -15.02 7.87
C CYS A 74 -21.85 -13.71 7.56
N SER A 75 -21.89 -13.30 6.29
CA SER A 75 -22.64 -12.11 5.84
C SER A 75 -24.14 -12.25 6.10
N HIS A 76 -24.68 -13.47 6.01
CA HIS A 76 -26.10 -13.71 6.26
C HIS A 76 -26.50 -13.36 7.69
N HIS A 77 -25.66 -13.72 8.69
CA HIS A 77 -25.97 -13.53 10.12
C HIS A 77 -25.57 -12.15 10.66
N THR A 78 -24.34 -11.69 10.40
CA THR A 78 -23.79 -10.46 11.01
C THR A 78 -23.97 -9.25 10.13
N GLY A 79 -23.98 -9.48 8.83
CA GLY A 79 -24.09 -8.45 7.84
C GLY A 79 -22.84 -7.77 7.38
N LEU A 80 -21.68 -8.27 7.80
CA LEU A 80 -20.41 -7.84 7.25
C LEU A 80 -20.27 -8.23 5.78
N ARG A 81 -19.77 -7.29 5.00
CA ARG A 81 -19.45 -7.43 3.58
C ARG A 81 -17.98 -7.76 3.41
N MET A 82 -17.65 -8.51 2.36
CA MET A 82 -16.26 -8.87 2.04
C MET A 82 -15.51 -7.65 1.47
N ASN A 83 -14.19 -7.61 1.60
CA ASN A 83 -13.36 -6.48 1.16
C ASN A 83 -13.54 -6.18 -0.35
N TRP A 84 -13.64 -7.22 -1.18
CA TRP A 84 -13.90 -7.06 -2.62
C TRP A 84 -15.28 -6.45 -2.92
N GLN A 85 -16.29 -6.66 -2.05
CA GLN A 85 -17.61 -6.05 -2.20
C GLN A 85 -17.56 -4.54 -1.95
N TRP A 86 -16.70 -4.08 -1.02
CA TRP A 86 -16.47 -2.66 -0.79
C TRP A 86 -15.77 -1.99 -1.96
N SER A 87 -14.76 -2.64 -2.53
CA SER A 87 -14.12 -2.18 -3.77
C SER A 87 -15.12 -2.09 -4.92
N LEU A 88 -15.97 -3.12 -5.10
CA LEU A 88 -17.04 -3.09 -6.09
C LEU A 88 -18.08 -2.01 -5.80
N ALA A 89 -18.40 -1.75 -4.53
CA ALA A 89 -19.29 -0.67 -4.11
C ALA A 89 -18.73 0.72 -4.46
N ALA A 90 -17.43 0.93 -4.29
CA ALA A 90 -16.78 2.17 -4.71
C ALA A 90 -16.86 2.37 -6.23
N ILE A 91 -16.59 1.32 -7.02
CA ILE A 91 -16.71 1.35 -8.47
C ILE A 91 -18.17 1.58 -8.90
N CYS A 92 -19.13 0.89 -8.28
CA CYS A 92 -20.56 1.07 -8.53
C CYS A 92 -21.02 2.50 -8.21
N ALA A 93 -20.55 3.09 -7.11
CA ALA A 93 -20.87 4.46 -6.75
C ALA A 93 -20.32 5.46 -7.79
N PHE A 94 -19.07 5.27 -8.22
CA PHE A 94 -18.49 6.07 -9.30
C PHE A 94 -19.26 5.91 -10.62
N SER A 95 -19.56 4.67 -11.02
CA SER A 95 -20.35 4.39 -12.22
C SER A 95 -21.77 4.94 -12.14
N SER A 96 -22.39 4.97 -10.96
CA SER A 96 -23.69 5.59 -10.73
C SER A 96 -23.65 7.10 -10.94
N TRP A 97 -22.58 7.77 -10.50
CA TRP A 97 -22.34 9.18 -10.80
C TRP A 97 -22.13 9.42 -12.29
N MET A 98 -21.38 8.55 -12.97
CA MET A 98 -21.24 8.63 -14.43
C MET A 98 -22.59 8.44 -15.11
N ASN A 99 -23.40 7.48 -14.67
CA ASN A 99 -24.75 7.27 -15.18
C ASN A 99 -25.65 8.51 -14.98
N LEU A 100 -25.54 9.18 -13.82
CA LEU A 100 -26.25 10.43 -13.57
C LEU A 100 -25.86 11.53 -14.57
N LEU A 101 -24.57 11.68 -14.90
CA LEU A 101 -24.12 12.63 -15.93
C LEU A 101 -24.72 12.30 -17.31
N LEU A 102 -24.80 11.01 -17.66
CA LEU A 102 -25.42 10.55 -18.90
C LEU A 102 -26.94 10.80 -18.93
N LEU A 103 -27.60 10.74 -17.78
CA LEU A 103 -29.01 11.13 -17.66
C LEU A 103 -29.20 12.64 -17.85
N ILE A 104 -28.33 13.47 -17.26
CA ILE A 104 -28.35 14.94 -17.43
C ILE A 104 -28.13 15.31 -18.90
N ARG A 105 -27.34 14.54 -19.64
CA ARG A 105 -27.14 14.71 -21.09
C ARG A 105 -28.45 14.70 -21.89
N LYS A 106 -29.48 13.99 -21.43
CA LYS A 106 -30.80 13.91 -22.08
C LYS A 106 -31.71 15.11 -21.75
N LEU A 107 -31.31 16.00 -20.83
CA LEU A 107 -32.09 17.19 -20.48
C LEU A 107 -31.91 18.30 -21.54
N PRO A 108 -32.99 18.99 -21.94
CA PRO A 108 -32.96 19.91 -23.09
C PRO A 108 -32.07 21.15 -22.92
N LYS A 109 -31.84 21.62 -21.68
CA LYS A 109 -30.98 22.80 -21.41
C LYS A 109 -29.58 22.43 -20.91
N PHE A 110 -29.49 21.48 -19.98
CA PHE A 110 -28.21 21.09 -19.40
C PHE A 110 -27.43 20.11 -20.27
N GLY A 111 -28.12 19.35 -21.14
CA GLY A 111 -27.51 18.29 -21.93
C GLY A 111 -26.43 18.78 -22.89
N ILE A 112 -26.63 19.95 -23.51
CA ILE A 112 -25.66 20.54 -24.45
C ILE A 112 -24.31 20.78 -23.77
N TYR A 113 -24.32 21.33 -22.55
CA TYR A 113 -23.09 21.56 -21.78
C TYR A 113 -22.37 20.25 -21.43
N VAL A 114 -23.13 19.22 -21.05
CA VAL A 114 -22.56 17.91 -20.69
C VAL A 114 -21.99 17.20 -21.92
N VAL A 115 -22.68 17.23 -23.08
CA VAL A 115 -22.14 16.70 -24.34
C VAL A 115 -20.81 17.40 -24.68
N MET A 116 -20.81 18.73 -24.66
CA MET A 116 -19.61 19.51 -24.97
C MET A 116 -18.46 19.20 -24.00
N PHE A 117 -18.75 19.00 -22.71
CA PHE A 117 -17.74 18.55 -21.74
C PHE A 117 -17.12 17.20 -22.13
N PHE A 118 -17.93 16.22 -22.50
CA PHE A 118 -17.41 14.91 -22.94
C PHE A 118 -16.62 15.01 -24.26
N ASP A 119 -16.99 15.91 -25.17
CA ASP A 119 -16.22 16.15 -26.40
C ASP A 119 -14.86 16.79 -26.12
N VAL A 120 -14.82 17.77 -25.21
CA VAL A 120 -13.56 18.37 -24.73
C VAL A 120 -12.73 17.34 -23.97
N LEU A 121 -13.35 16.50 -23.13
CA LEU A 121 -12.64 15.44 -22.40
C LEU A 121 -12.04 14.41 -23.37
N LYS A 122 -12.73 14.10 -24.47
CA LYS A 122 -12.23 13.18 -25.50
C LYS A 122 -11.02 13.74 -26.25
N THR A 123 -11.06 15.02 -26.61
CA THR A 123 -9.93 15.69 -27.25
C THR A 123 -8.74 15.86 -26.29
N PHE A 124 -9.01 16.25 -25.04
CA PHE A 124 -8.02 16.31 -23.98
C PHE A 124 -7.39 14.96 -23.70
N SER A 125 -8.16 13.87 -23.64
CA SER A 125 -7.65 12.52 -23.40
C SER A 125 -6.65 12.06 -24.46
N ARG A 126 -6.89 12.37 -25.74
CA ARG A 126 -5.92 12.06 -26.82
C ARG A 126 -4.59 12.76 -26.63
N PHE A 127 -4.62 14.05 -26.28
CA PHE A 127 -3.42 14.82 -25.98
C PHE A 127 -2.74 14.31 -24.70
N PHE A 128 -3.54 14.00 -23.67
CA PHE A 128 -3.06 13.49 -22.39
C PHE A 128 -2.31 12.16 -22.52
N LEU A 129 -2.74 11.25 -23.40
CA LEU A 129 -2.01 10.00 -23.65
C LEU A 129 -0.59 10.24 -24.15
N ILE A 130 -0.40 11.20 -25.06
CA ILE A 130 0.94 11.59 -25.55
C ILE A 130 1.74 12.21 -24.39
N PHE A 131 1.09 13.04 -23.57
CA PHE A 131 1.71 13.66 -22.40
C PHE A 131 2.19 12.62 -21.37
N VAL A 132 1.41 11.56 -21.12
CA VAL A 132 1.79 10.45 -20.22
C VAL A 132 3.05 9.74 -20.69
N LEU A 133 3.25 9.56 -22.00
CA LEU A 133 4.49 8.95 -22.53
C LEU A 133 5.73 9.80 -22.17
N PHE A 134 5.63 11.12 -22.25
CA PHE A 134 6.69 12.01 -21.81
C PHE A 134 6.93 11.90 -20.29
N ILE A 135 5.87 11.89 -19.48
CA ILE A 135 6.00 11.73 -18.02
C ILE A 135 6.73 10.42 -17.69
N VAL A 136 6.37 9.31 -18.33
CA VAL A 136 7.02 8.01 -18.10
C VAL A 136 8.48 8.05 -18.51
N ALA A 137 8.81 8.61 -19.69
CA ALA A 137 10.19 8.72 -20.16
C ALA A 137 11.05 9.57 -19.20
N PHE A 138 10.54 10.71 -18.75
CA PHE A 138 11.23 11.55 -17.76
C PHE A 138 11.34 10.85 -16.41
N SER A 139 10.30 10.14 -15.97
CA SER A 139 10.31 9.38 -14.71
C SER A 139 11.41 8.32 -14.70
N ILE A 140 11.58 7.58 -15.80
CA ILE A 140 12.63 6.58 -15.96
C ILE A 140 14.02 7.23 -16.01
N ALA A 141 14.17 8.35 -16.74
CA ALA A 141 15.43 9.08 -16.81
C ALA A 141 15.86 9.61 -15.42
N PHE A 142 14.94 10.22 -14.67
CA PHE A 142 15.21 10.67 -13.31
C PHE A 142 15.51 9.50 -12.37
N TYR A 143 14.76 8.40 -12.47
CA TYR A 143 15.03 7.19 -11.70
C TYR A 143 16.46 6.69 -11.92
N ALA A 144 16.89 6.56 -13.19
CA ALA A 144 18.24 6.10 -13.53
C ALA A 144 19.35 7.06 -13.03
N VAL A 145 19.14 8.37 -13.12
CA VAL A 145 20.12 9.37 -12.65
C VAL A 145 20.23 9.38 -11.12
N LEU A 146 19.11 9.24 -10.41
CA LEU A 146 19.05 9.35 -8.95
C LEU A 146 19.41 8.05 -8.23
N GLN A 147 19.30 6.89 -8.88
CA GLN A 147 19.52 5.57 -8.26
C GLN A 147 20.91 5.40 -7.61
N ASN A 148 21.94 6.08 -8.11
CA ASN A 148 23.33 5.95 -7.62
C ASN A 148 23.98 7.26 -7.20
N ARG A 149 23.18 8.29 -6.89
CA ARG A 149 23.66 9.64 -6.54
C ARG A 149 22.98 10.13 -5.27
N VAL A 150 23.36 9.56 -4.13
CA VAL A 150 22.85 9.95 -2.79
C VAL A 150 23.05 11.45 -2.54
N ASP A 151 24.19 12.01 -2.98
CA ASP A 151 24.47 13.45 -2.84
C ASP A 151 23.52 14.33 -3.66
N LEU A 152 23.12 13.89 -4.87
CA LEU A 152 22.15 14.64 -5.67
C LEU A 152 20.75 14.56 -5.06
N VAL A 153 20.37 13.42 -4.50
CA VAL A 153 19.09 13.28 -3.78
C VAL A 153 19.05 14.22 -2.57
N LEU A 154 20.12 14.25 -1.78
CA LEU A 154 20.23 15.13 -0.61
C LEU A 154 20.24 16.62 -1.01
N GLN A 155 20.90 16.99 -2.10
CA GLN A 155 20.88 18.36 -2.63
C GLN A 155 19.50 18.75 -3.18
N VAL A 156 18.83 17.84 -3.90
CA VAL A 156 17.47 18.06 -4.39
C VAL A 156 16.51 18.22 -3.21
N GLU A 157 16.62 17.38 -2.18
CA GLU A 157 15.83 17.47 -0.95
C GLU A 157 16.13 18.76 -0.17
N ALA A 158 17.39 19.19 -0.10
CA ALA A 158 17.79 20.44 0.55
C ALA A 158 17.32 21.69 -0.23
N SER A 159 17.28 21.60 -1.57
CA SER A 159 16.76 22.67 -2.45
C SER A 159 15.23 22.72 -2.48
N MET A 160 14.56 21.69 -1.97
CA MET A 160 13.13 21.55 -2.05
C MET A 160 12.44 22.56 -1.12
N PRO A 161 11.54 23.42 -1.63
CA PRO A 161 10.82 24.37 -0.82
C PRO A 161 10.03 23.70 0.32
N PRO A 162 9.85 24.38 1.47
CA PRO A 162 9.28 23.79 2.67
C PRO A 162 7.85 23.22 2.49
N TYR A 163 7.11 23.69 1.49
CA TYR A 163 5.80 23.14 1.15
C TYR A 163 5.88 21.77 0.46
N ILE A 164 6.88 21.51 -0.39
CA ILE A 164 7.06 20.21 -1.04
C ILE A 164 7.77 19.24 -0.10
N ARG A 165 8.68 19.73 0.74
CA ARG A 165 9.33 18.90 1.78
C ARG A 165 8.32 18.25 2.72
N LYS A 166 7.20 18.92 3.01
CA LYS A 166 6.09 18.35 3.79
C LYS A 166 5.33 17.24 3.06
N LEU A 167 5.35 17.23 1.73
CA LEU A 167 4.71 16.21 0.89
C LEU A 167 5.62 14.97 0.70
N THR A 168 6.95 15.18 0.69
CA THR A 168 7.94 14.11 0.49
C THR A 168 8.48 13.51 1.78
N HIS A 169 8.21 14.13 2.93
CA HIS A 169 8.59 13.59 4.24
C HIS A 169 7.90 12.24 4.49
N ARG A 170 8.65 11.16 4.28
CA ARG A 170 8.26 9.82 4.73
C ARG A 170 8.57 9.75 6.22
N SER A 171 7.56 9.97 7.05
CA SER A 171 7.67 9.78 8.50
C SER A 171 8.19 8.37 8.78
N GLN A 172 9.37 8.27 9.37
CA GLN A 172 9.83 7.03 9.98
C GLN A 172 8.80 6.66 11.05
N TYR A 173 8.03 5.60 10.80
CA TYR A 173 7.00 5.15 11.70
C TYR A 173 7.68 4.44 12.88
N VAL A 174 7.77 5.13 14.01
CA VAL A 174 7.91 4.44 15.30
C VAL A 174 6.58 3.75 15.53
N THR A 175 6.55 2.43 15.40
CA THR A 175 5.36 1.62 15.71
C THR A 175 5.12 1.67 17.22
N LEU A 176 4.36 2.67 17.67
CA LEU A 176 3.79 2.66 19.01
C LEU A 176 2.69 1.57 19.04
N PRO A 177 2.73 0.58 19.95
CA PRO A 177 1.86 -0.61 19.90
C PRO A 177 0.37 -0.36 20.13
N ASN A 178 -0.14 0.88 20.08
CA ASN A 178 -1.57 1.13 20.26
C ASN A 178 -2.14 2.44 19.68
N GLU A 179 -1.44 3.16 18.80
CA GLU A 179 -2.02 4.41 18.27
C GLU A 179 -2.77 4.19 16.95
N LYS A 180 -4.11 4.15 17.02
CA LYS A 180 -4.97 4.10 15.84
C LYS A 180 -4.96 5.47 15.14
N SER A 181 -4.06 5.62 14.16
CA SER A 181 -3.96 6.81 13.29
C SER A 181 -5.31 7.23 12.70
N PHE A 182 -5.53 8.54 12.54
CA PHE A 182 -6.75 9.13 11.99
C PHE A 182 -7.14 8.51 10.64
N TRP A 183 -6.17 8.28 9.75
CA TRP A 183 -6.42 7.63 8.47
C TRP A 183 -6.90 6.19 8.64
N LYS A 184 -6.36 5.45 9.62
CA LYS A 184 -6.83 4.10 9.95
C LYS A 184 -8.25 4.14 10.51
N ARG A 185 -8.60 5.15 11.32
CA ARG A 185 -9.99 5.36 11.78
C ARG A 185 -10.95 5.71 10.64
N LEU A 186 -10.49 6.48 9.66
CA LEU A 186 -11.28 6.89 8.50
C LEU A 186 -11.49 5.73 7.53
N CYS A 187 -10.44 4.98 7.19
CA CYS A 187 -10.52 3.76 6.37
C CYS A 187 -11.43 2.70 7.02
N ASN A 188 -11.27 2.46 8.33
CA ASN A 188 -12.13 1.54 9.08
C ASN A 188 -13.59 1.99 9.11
N ARG A 189 -13.87 3.29 8.96
CA ARG A 189 -15.24 3.84 8.93
C ARG A 189 -15.92 3.69 7.57
N PHE A 190 -15.15 3.55 6.48
CA PHE A 190 -15.68 3.33 5.12
C PHE A 190 -15.63 1.87 4.66
N GLY A 191 -15.27 0.93 5.54
CA GLY A 191 -15.22 -0.50 5.20
C GLY A 191 -14.12 -0.87 4.20
N PHE A 192 -13.20 0.06 3.91
CA PHE A 192 -12.00 -0.18 3.12
C PHE A 192 -10.96 -0.83 4.05
N ASP A 193 -11.25 -2.04 4.51
CA ASP A 193 -10.28 -2.82 5.25
C ASP A 193 -9.32 -3.40 4.22
N SER A 194 -8.10 -2.87 4.17
CA SER A 194 -6.98 -3.51 3.49
C SER A 194 -6.42 -4.63 4.35
N SER A 195 -7.30 -5.39 5.02
CA SER A 195 -6.97 -6.65 5.67
C SER A 195 -7.21 -7.75 4.65
N SER A 196 -6.31 -7.84 3.68
CA SER A 196 -5.97 -9.15 3.12
C SER A 196 -5.24 -9.96 4.19
N GLU A 197 -5.86 -10.20 5.35
CA GLU A 197 -5.26 -11.01 6.42
C GLU A 197 -5.38 -12.51 6.13
N GLU A 198 -6.11 -12.93 5.09
CA GLU A 198 -6.21 -14.35 4.71
C GLU A 198 -5.30 -14.77 3.53
N GLU A 199 -4.75 -13.84 2.74
CA GLU A 199 -3.71 -14.15 1.73
C GLU A 199 -2.30 -13.69 2.13
N VAL A 200 -2.18 -12.71 3.04
CA VAL A 200 -0.86 -12.22 3.49
C VAL A 200 -0.22 -13.17 4.49
N ASP A 201 -0.95 -14.04 5.19
CA ASP A 201 -0.37 -14.93 6.21
C ASP A 201 0.49 -16.06 5.62
N SER A 202 0.30 -16.46 4.36
CA SER A 202 1.17 -17.46 3.71
C SER A 202 2.46 -16.84 3.18
N GLU A 203 2.37 -15.65 2.59
CA GLU A 203 3.52 -14.92 2.03
C GLU A 203 4.38 -14.29 3.14
N ASN A 204 3.75 -13.72 4.18
CA ASN A 204 4.42 -13.17 5.35
C ASN A 204 5.10 -14.26 6.20
N LYS A 205 4.59 -15.50 6.18
CA LYS A 205 5.24 -16.64 6.83
C LYS A 205 6.51 -17.07 6.09
N GLY A 206 6.50 -17.05 4.75
CA GLY A 206 7.69 -17.27 3.94
C GLY A 206 8.72 -16.13 4.08
N GLU A 207 8.27 -14.88 4.09
CA GLU A 207 9.15 -13.73 4.37
C GLU A 207 9.70 -13.76 5.80
N GLN A 208 8.91 -14.18 6.79
CA GLN A 208 9.38 -14.30 8.18
C GLN A 208 10.35 -15.46 8.37
N GLU A 209 10.13 -16.60 7.71
CA GLU A 209 11.10 -17.70 7.67
C GLU A 209 12.40 -17.25 6.98
N PHE A 210 12.33 -16.62 5.81
CA PHE A 210 13.50 -16.11 5.08
C PHE A 210 14.25 -15.02 5.87
N ILE A 211 13.54 -14.08 6.49
CA ILE A 211 14.13 -13.05 7.35
C ILE A 211 14.76 -13.67 8.60
N SER A 212 14.16 -14.73 9.15
CA SER A 212 14.73 -15.44 10.29
C SER A 212 16.01 -16.20 9.91
N GLU A 213 16.01 -16.87 8.76
CA GLU A 213 17.17 -17.57 8.19
C GLU A 213 18.32 -16.60 7.87
N PHE A 214 18.02 -15.50 7.18
CA PHE A 214 19.01 -14.46 6.88
C PHE A 214 19.55 -13.79 8.16
N ARG A 215 18.71 -13.62 9.19
CA ARG A 215 19.12 -13.10 10.49
C ARG A 215 20.00 -14.09 11.26
N GLU A 216 19.78 -15.39 11.11
CA GLU A 216 20.66 -16.42 11.66
C GLU A 216 22.02 -16.44 10.95
N GLU A 217 22.05 -16.30 9.63
CA GLU A 217 23.30 -16.21 8.87
C GLU A 217 24.09 -14.94 9.22
N LEU A 218 23.42 -13.79 9.38
CA LEU A 218 24.08 -12.58 9.87
C LEU A 218 24.61 -12.72 11.30
N ARG A 219 23.94 -13.49 12.15
CA ARG A 219 24.45 -13.78 13.51
C ARG A 219 25.65 -14.70 13.47
N SER A 220 25.65 -15.71 12.59
CA SER A 220 26.77 -16.63 12.41
C SER A 220 28.01 -15.87 11.92
N GLN A 221 27.85 -14.99 10.92
CA GLN A 221 28.91 -14.14 10.40
C GLN A 221 29.43 -13.15 11.45
N ASN A 222 28.55 -12.51 12.21
CA ASN A 222 28.97 -11.62 13.30
C ASN A 222 29.73 -12.38 14.41
N ALA A 223 29.32 -13.60 14.74
CA ALA A 223 30.05 -14.43 15.70
C ALA A 223 31.44 -14.82 15.16
N GLN A 224 31.54 -15.15 13.87
CA GLN A 224 32.84 -15.40 13.23
C GLN A 224 33.75 -14.17 13.24
N LEU A 225 33.21 -12.98 12.95
CA LEU A 225 33.97 -11.73 13.01
C LEU A 225 34.47 -11.43 14.43
N GLN A 226 33.65 -11.68 15.47
CA GLN A 226 34.08 -11.54 16.87
C GLN A 226 35.20 -12.52 17.22
N MET A 227 35.12 -13.77 16.75
CA MET A 227 36.18 -14.74 16.92
C MET A 227 37.47 -14.29 16.24
N LEU A 228 37.38 -13.81 14.99
CA LEU A 228 38.54 -13.28 14.28
C LEU A 228 39.17 -12.09 15.01
N GLN A 229 38.34 -11.18 15.52
CA GLN A 229 38.78 -10.01 16.26
C GLN A 229 39.52 -10.43 17.55
N SER A 230 38.97 -11.35 18.33
CA SER A 230 39.65 -11.87 19.54
C SER A 230 40.96 -12.61 19.24
N ASN A 231 41.06 -13.28 18.08
CA ASN A 231 42.32 -13.89 17.64
C ASN A 231 43.36 -12.85 17.25
N VAL A 232 42.94 -11.77 16.57
CA VAL A 232 43.81 -10.63 16.25
C VAL A 232 44.28 -9.93 17.51
N ASP A 233 43.39 -9.72 18.49
CA ASP A 233 43.75 -9.12 19.77
C ASP A 233 44.77 -9.99 20.54
N ASN A 234 44.58 -11.30 20.57
CA ASN A 234 45.55 -12.24 21.15
C ASN A 234 46.88 -12.25 20.40
N MET A 235 46.87 -12.15 19.07
CA MET A 235 48.09 -12.02 18.27
C MET A 235 48.83 -10.72 18.59
N TYR A 236 48.10 -9.60 18.68
CA TYR A 236 48.68 -8.30 19.03
C TYR A 236 49.28 -8.32 20.43
N GLU A 237 48.59 -8.91 21.41
CA GLU A 237 49.11 -9.04 22.77
C GLU A 237 50.41 -9.87 22.82
N ARG A 238 50.46 -10.96 22.05
CA ARG A 238 51.69 -11.77 21.92
C ARG A 238 52.82 -10.97 21.28
N GLN A 239 52.52 -10.19 20.24
CA GLN A 239 53.51 -9.37 19.55
C GLN A 239 54.12 -8.34 20.50
N VAL A 240 53.28 -7.61 21.24
CA VAL A 240 53.73 -6.63 22.25
C VAL A 240 54.58 -7.31 23.32
N ARG A 241 54.20 -8.52 23.77
CA ARG A 241 54.98 -9.27 24.77
C ARG A 241 56.35 -9.68 24.21
N THR A 242 56.41 -10.12 22.96
CA THR A 242 57.69 -10.47 22.31
C THR A 242 58.57 -9.25 22.09
N GLU A 243 58.00 -8.11 21.68
CA GLU A 243 58.74 -6.85 21.53
C GLU A 243 59.28 -6.37 22.89
N ALA A 244 58.49 -6.47 23.96
CA ALA A 244 58.95 -6.15 25.32
C ALA A 244 60.08 -7.08 25.79
N MET A 245 59.99 -8.38 25.49
CA MET A 245 61.05 -9.35 25.80
C MET A 245 62.33 -9.04 25.03
N ILE A 246 62.22 -8.72 23.73
CA ILE A 246 63.35 -8.32 22.88
C ILE A 246 64.00 -7.04 23.43
N ARG A 247 63.20 -6.01 23.74
CA ARG A 247 63.69 -4.76 24.35
C ARG A 247 64.41 -5.01 25.69
N ALA A 248 63.89 -5.90 26.53
CA ALA A 248 64.53 -6.27 27.79
C ALA A 248 65.86 -7.02 27.58
N VAL A 249 65.94 -7.90 26.59
CA VAL A 249 67.17 -8.62 26.22
C VAL A 249 68.21 -7.67 25.62
N LEU A 250 67.82 -6.77 24.70
CA LEU A 250 68.68 -5.75 24.10
C LEU A 250 69.29 -4.84 25.18
N LYS A 251 68.47 -4.39 26.13
CA LYS A 251 68.94 -3.57 27.26
C LYS A 251 69.95 -4.30 28.14
N LYS A 252 69.84 -5.63 28.29
CA LYS A 252 70.79 -6.44 29.07
C LYS A 252 72.11 -6.69 28.33
N LEU A 253 72.11 -6.59 27.00
CA LEU A 253 73.27 -6.81 26.14
C LEU A 253 73.99 -5.50 25.74
N GLU A 254 73.51 -4.33 26.18
CA GLU A 254 74.04 -2.99 25.84
C GLU A 254 74.17 -2.75 24.32
N ILE A 255 73.22 -3.27 23.53
CA ILE A 255 73.19 -3.05 22.08
C ILE A 255 72.32 -1.82 21.80
N ASP A 256 72.92 -0.73 21.33
CA ASP A 256 72.21 0.46 20.83
C ASP A 256 71.49 0.12 19.52
N PHE A 257 70.16 0.19 19.53
CA PHE A 257 69.32 -0.05 18.37
C PHE A 257 68.55 1.23 18.04
N GLU A 258 68.80 1.83 16.87
CA GLU A 258 68.02 2.96 16.34
C GLU A 258 66.72 2.44 15.69
N GLU A 259 65.57 2.87 16.19
CA GLU A 259 64.24 2.60 15.60
C GLU A 259 64.14 3.41 14.30
N ILE A 260 64.17 2.74 13.14
CA ILE A 260 63.97 3.43 11.85
C ILE A 260 62.48 3.79 11.77
N ASP A 261 62.14 4.99 12.22
CA ASP A 261 60.83 5.58 11.97
C ASP A 261 60.61 5.70 10.46
N ALA A 262 59.76 4.83 9.92
CA ALA A 262 59.20 4.98 8.58
C ALA A 262 58.16 6.12 8.58
N GLY A 263 58.64 7.33 8.84
CA GLY A 263 57.87 8.57 8.92
C GLY A 263 58.68 9.72 8.34
N GLY A 264 58.97 9.66 7.04
CA GLY A 264 59.72 10.69 6.34
C GLY A 264 59.48 10.70 4.82
N LYS A 265 58.61 11.64 4.41
CA LYS A 265 58.21 12.06 3.05
C LYS A 265 57.02 11.36 2.41
#